data_AF-A0A380FGS8-F1
#
_entry.id   AF-A0A380FGS8-F1
#
_cell.length_a   1.000
_cell.length_b   1.000
_cell.length_c   1.000
_cell.angle_alpha   90.00
_cell.angle_beta   90.00
_cell.angle_gamma   90.00
#
_symmetry.space_group_name_H-M   'P 1'
#
loop_
_entity.id
_entity.type
_entity.pdbx_description
1 polymer ?
#
loop_
_entity_poly.entity_id
_entity_poly.type
_entity_poly.pdbx_seq_one_letter_code
_entity_poly.pdbx_strand_id
1 'polypeptide(L)'
;MDNEKGLLIVLSGPSGVGKGTVRKKIFDDPSTSYKYSISMTTRNMREGEVDGVDYFFKSKSEFEALIKEDQFIEYAEYVGNYYGTPVQYV
;
A
#
# COMPACT_ATOMS: atom_id res chain seq x y z
N MET A 1 -18.96 18.99 16.53
CA MET A 1 -17.73 19.41 15.84
C MET A 1 -17.49 18.35 14.80
N ASP A 2 -17.73 18.68 13.52
CA ASP A 2 -17.43 17.74 12.45
C ASP A 2 -15.91 17.58 12.41
N ASN A 3 -15.43 16.37 12.70
CA ASN A 3 -14.03 16.04 12.52
C ASN A 3 -13.73 16.12 11.03
N GLU A 4 -12.97 17.14 10.63
CA GLU A 4 -12.53 17.30 9.25
C GLU A 4 -11.64 16.09 8.90
N LYS A 5 -12.15 15.20 8.04
CA LYS A 5 -11.41 14.02 7.60
C LYS A 5 -10.40 14.42 6.53
N GLY A 6 -9.22 13.80 6.57
CA GLY A 6 -8.22 13.96 5.52
C GLY A 6 -8.74 13.49 4.14
N LEU A 7 -8.07 13.94 3.07
CA LEU A 7 -8.38 13.51 1.71
C LEU A 7 -7.74 12.15 1.40
N LEU A 8 -8.54 11.22 0.89
CA LEU A 8 -8.05 9.98 0.28
C LEU A 8 -7.66 10.25 -1.18
N ILE A 9 -6.37 10.19 -1.49
CA ILE A 9 -5.82 10.44 -2.83
C ILE A 9 -5.35 9.11 -3.43
N VAL A 10 -5.89 8.73 -4.59
CA VAL A 10 -5.53 7.51 -5.30
C VAL A 10 -4.69 7.83 -6.54
N LEU A 11 -3.43 7.38 -6.54
CA LEU A 11 -2.54 7.44 -7.71
C LEU A 11 -2.54 6.09 -8.45
N SER A 12 -3.17 6.03 -9.62
CA SER A 12 -3.31 4.81 -10.42
C SER A 12 -2.79 4.97 -11.87
N GLY A 13 -2.69 3.86 -12.60
CA GLY A 13 -2.16 3.80 -13.96
C GLY A 13 -1.59 2.41 -14.33
N PRO A 14 -1.27 2.15 -15.60
CA PRO A 14 -0.79 0.84 -16.07
C PRO A 14 0.49 0.34 -15.39
N SER A 15 0.77 -0.96 -15.51
CA SER A 15 2.06 -1.53 -15.09
C SER A 15 3.21 -0.87 -15.86
N GLY A 16 4.32 -0.57 -15.20
CA GLY A 16 5.48 0.08 -15.81
C GLY A 16 5.40 1.59 -16.05
N VAL A 17 4.26 2.26 -15.82
CA VAL A 17 4.08 3.70 -16.11
C VAL A 17 4.88 4.65 -15.18
N GLY A 18 5.51 4.14 -14.11
CA GLY A 18 6.31 4.94 -13.20
C GLY A 18 5.59 5.47 -11.94
N LYS A 19 4.46 4.89 -11.54
CA LYS A 19 3.71 5.27 -10.31
C LYS A 19 4.60 5.34 -9.07
N GLY A 20 5.45 4.34 -8.86
CA GLY A 20 6.37 4.29 -7.72
C GLY A 20 7.40 5.43 -7.74
N THR A 21 7.87 5.82 -8.94
CA THR A 21 8.80 6.95 -9.12
C THR A 21 8.14 8.28 -8.77
N VAL A 22 6.90 8.49 -9.22
CA VAL A 22 6.12 9.70 -8.88
C VAL A 22 5.83 9.75 -7.38
N ARG A 23 5.36 8.65 -6.79
CA ARG A 23 5.16 8.51 -5.34
C ARG A 23 6.42 8.89 -4.59
N LYS A 24 7.57 8.33 -4.96
CA LYS A 24 8.85 8.62 -4.29
C LYS A 24 9.15 10.11 -4.31
N LYS A 25 9.06 10.77 -5.48
CA LYS A 25 9.28 12.22 -5.59
C LYS A 25 8.34 13.05 -4.73
N ILE A 26 7.08 12.64 -4.58
CA ILE A 26 6.12 13.31 -3.69
C ILE A 26 6.62 13.24 -2.25
N PHE A 27 7.02 12.07 -1.76
CA PHE A 27 7.45 11.89 -0.36
C PHE A 27 8.90 12.31 -0.09
N ASP A 28 9.73 12.55 -1.12
CA ASP A 28 11.05 13.17 -1.01
C ASP A 28 10.95 14.70 -0.77
N ASP A 29 9.80 15.33 -1.08
CA ASP A 29 9.56 16.76 -0.83
C ASP A 29 9.19 17.00 0.65
N PRO A 30 9.98 17.77 1.42
CA PRO A 30 9.71 18.03 2.83
C PRO A 30 8.45 18.86 3.10
N SER A 31 7.89 19.51 2.07
CA SER A 31 6.62 20.23 2.16
C SER A 31 5.39 19.32 2.05
N THR A 32 5.58 18.04 1.72
CA THR A 32 4.48 17.07 1.59
C THR A 32 3.81 16.82 2.94
N SER A 33 2.52 17.12 2.99
CA SER A 33 1.66 16.91 4.17
C SER A 33 0.89 15.57 4.14
N TYR A 34 1.06 14.77 3.08
CA TYR A 34 0.38 13.49 2.91
C TYR A 34 0.94 12.41 3.82
N LYS A 35 0.12 11.39 4.11
CA LYS A 35 0.56 10.13 4.69
C LYS A 35 0.48 9.04 3.63
N TYR A 36 1.55 8.27 3.48
CA TYR A 36 1.59 7.21 2.47
C TYR A 36 0.96 5.94 3.03
N SER A 37 -0.12 5.47 2.43
CA SER A 37 -0.68 4.14 2.76
C SER A 37 0.24 3.03 2.28
N ILE A 38 0.84 2.32 3.22
CA ILE A 38 1.73 1.19 2.95
C ILE A 38 0.87 -0.06 2.74
N SER A 39 0.88 -0.60 1.51
CA SER A 39 0.14 -1.81 1.17
C SER A 39 0.78 -3.06 1.79
N MET A 40 -0.02 -4.11 1.98
CA MET A 40 0.47 -5.46 2.24
C MET A 40 0.76 -6.19 0.93
N THR A 41 1.72 -7.12 0.94
CA THR A 41 1.95 -8.03 -0.18
C THR A 41 2.41 -9.41 0.25
N THR A 42 2.07 -10.44 -0.54
CA THR A 42 2.61 -11.80 -0.37
C THR A 42 3.87 -12.07 -1.18
N ARG A 43 4.31 -11.09 -1.97
CA ARG A 43 5.56 -11.21 -2.71
C ARG A 43 6.74 -11.22 -1.74
N ASN A 44 7.75 -12.03 -2.03
CA ASN A 44 9.01 -11.97 -1.31
C ASN A 44 9.63 -10.56 -1.42
N MET A 45 10.12 -10.07 -0.28
CA MET A 45 10.91 -8.85 -0.19
C MET A 45 12.14 -8.93 -1.12
N ARG A 46 12.37 -7.90 -1.92
CA ARG A 46 13.56 -7.78 -2.77
C ARG A 46 14.72 -7.17 -1.99
N GLU A 47 15.92 -7.30 -2.53
CA GLU A 47 17.10 -6.64 -1.99
C GLU A 47 16.89 -5.12 -1.93
N GLY A 48 17.12 -4.54 -0.74
CA GLY A 48 16.96 -3.11 -0.47
C GLY A 48 15.54 -2.67 -0.09
N GLU A 49 14.52 -3.54 -0.18
CA GLU A 49 13.20 -3.24 0.37
C GLU A 49 13.20 -3.41 1.90
N VAL A 50 12.37 -2.62 2.59
CA VAL A 50 12.22 -2.65 4.04
C VAL A 50 10.76 -2.90 4.43
N ASP A 51 10.53 -3.90 5.29
CA ASP A 51 9.21 -4.21 5.84
C ASP A 51 8.66 -3.04 6.66
N GLY A 52 7.40 -2.70 6.43
CA GLY A 52 6.75 -1.54 7.03
C GLY A 52 7.18 -0.19 6.45
N VAL A 53 7.95 -0.19 5.35
CA VAL A 53 8.28 1.03 4.57
C VAL A 53 7.80 0.88 3.14
N ASP A 54 8.25 -0.17 2.44
CA ASP A 54 7.87 -0.41 1.05
C ASP A 54 6.54 -1.15 0.94
N TYR A 55 6.41 -2.20 1.76
CA TYR A 55 5.21 -3.00 1.97
C TYR A 55 5.22 -3.57 3.39
N PHE A 56 4.05 -4.01 3.84
CA PHE A 56 3.97 -5.03 4.89
C PHE A 56 4.02 -6.40 4.23
N PHE A 57 5.15 -7.09 4.36
CA PHE A 57 5.34 -8.41 3.77
C PHE A 57 4.63 -9.47 4.63
N LYS A 58 3.74 -10.24 3.99
CA LYS A 58 2.93 -11.28 4.64
C LYS A 58 3.07 -12.61 3.92
N SER A 59 2.89 -13.70 4.65
CA SER A 59 2.66 -14.99 3.99
C SER A 59 1.28 -14.99 3.30
N LYS A 60 1.10 -15.89 2.32
CA LYS A 60 -0.17 -16.04 1.63
C LYS A 60 -1.31 -16.42 2.59
N SER A 61 -1.03 -17.30 3.56
CA SER A 61 -2.02 -17.71 4.56
C SER A 61 -2.43 -16.56 5.49
N GLU A 62 -1.51 -15.69 5.90
CA GLU A 62 -1.85 -14.51 6.70
C GLU A 62 -2.70 -13.52 5.88
N PHE A 63 -2.35 -13.30 4.62
CA PHE A 63 -3.10 -12.40 3.75
C PHE A 63 -4.54 -12.92 3.54
N GLU A 64 -4.71 -14.22 3.26
CA GLU A 64 -6.02 -14.84 3.10
C GLU A 64 -6.86 -14.81 4.39
N ALA A 65 -6.23 -14.89 5.57
CA ALA A 65 -6.91 -14.70 6.84
C ALA A 65 -7.44 -13.26 6.97
N LEU A 66 -6.62 -12.27 6.64
CA LEU A 66 -7.01 -10.85 6.67
C LEU A 66 -8.12 -10.51 5.66
N ILE A 67 -8.18 -11.18 4.50
CA ILE A 67 -9.32 -11.06 3.58
C ILE A 67 -10.62 -11.53 4.26
N LYS A 68 -10.59 -12.67 4.96
CA LYS A 68 -11.78 -13.22 5.65
C LYS A 68 -12.25 -12.37 6.82
N GLU A 69 -11.36 -11.56 7.36
CA GLU A 69 -11.61 -10.64 8.47
C GLU A 69 -11.99 -9.22 7.99
N ASP A 70 -12.22 -9.03 6.68
CA ASP A 70 -12.56 -7.75 6.05
C ASP A 70 -11.54 -6.63 6.37
N GLN A 71 -10.25 -6.98 6.46
CA GLN A 71 -9.18 -6.05 6.85
C GLN A 71 -8.57 -5.23 5.69
N PHE A 72 -9.15 -5.30 4.49
CA PHE A 72 -8.67 -4.59 3.30
C PHE A 72 -9.75 -3.69 2.70
N ILE A 73 -9.35 -2.46 2.31
CA ILE A 73 -10.19 -1.56 1.49
C ILE A 73 -10.27 -2.10 0.06
N GLU A 74 -9.14 -2.57 -0.46
CA GLU A 74 -9.01 -3.25 -1.74
C GLU A 74 -7.89 -4.28 -1.67
N TYR A 75 -8.00 -5.30 -2.51
CA TYR A 75 -6.91 -6.23 -2.77
C TYR A 75 -7.01 -6.78 -4.19
N ALA A 76 -5.87 -7.20 -4.74
CA ALA A 76 -5.77 -7.83 -6.04
C ALA A 76 -4.64 -8.85 -6.08
N GLU A 77 -4.75 -9.82 -6.98
CA GLU A 77 -3.66 -10.73 -7.32
C GLU A 77 -2.95 -10.24 -8.58
N TYR A 78 -1.62 -10.13 -8.50
CA TYR A 78 -0.77 -9.76 -9.63
C TYR A 78 0.45 -10.66 -9.68
N VAL A 79 0.61 -11.39 -10.79
CA VAL A 79 1.72 -12.32 -11.02
C VAL A 79 1.90 -13.29 -9.84
N GLY A 80 0.79 -13.91 -9.41
CA GLY A 80 0.77 -14.93 -8.35
C GLY A 80 0.95 -14.41 -6.92
N ASN A 81 0.95 -13.09 -6.71
CA ASN A 81 1.11 -12.47 -5.39
C ASN A 81 -0.06 -11.54 -5.09
N TYR A 82 -0.54 -11.54 -3.85
CA TYR A 82 -1.53 -10.57 -3.39
C TYR A 82 -0.88 -9.23 -3.07
N TYR A 83 -1.66 -8.18 -3.29
CA TYR A 83 -1.41 -6.81 -2.87
C TYR A 83 -2.72 -6.26 -2.32
N GLY A 84 -2.67 -5.50 -1.23
CA GLY A 84 -3.88 -4.89 -0.70
C GLY A 84 -3.62 -3.74 0.27
N THR A 85 -4.62 -2.89 0.40
CA THR A 85 -4.57 -1.68 1.23
C THR A 85 -5.28 -1.92 2.56
N PRO A 86 -4.56 -1.99 3.70
CA PRO A 86 -5.16 -2.32 5.00
C PRO A 86 -6.07 -1.20 5.52
N VAL A 87 -7.23 -1.58 6.09
CA VAL A 87 -8.24 -0.61 6.60
C VAL A 87 -7.71 0.24 7.74
N GLN A 88 -6.97 -0.35 8.68
CA GLN A 88 -6.49 0.36 9.89
C GLN A 88 -5.51 1.51 9.59
N TYR A 89 -4.88 1.51 8.42
CA TYR A 89 -3.86 2.51 8.10
C TYR A 89 -4.45 3.78 7.45
N VAL A 90 -5.70 3.70 6.94
CA VAL A 90 -6.37 4.74 6.16
C VAL A 90 -7.51 5.37 6.93
#